data_AF-J7RRZ6-F1
#
_entry.id   AF-J7RRZ6-F1
#
_cell.length_a   1.000
_cell.length_b   1.000
_cell.length_c   1.000
_cell.angle_alpha   90.00
_cell.angle_beta   90.00
_cell.angle_gamma   90.00
#
_symmetry.space_group_name_H-M   'P 1'
#
loop_
_entity.id
_entity.type
_entity.pdbx_description
1 polymer ?
#
loop_
_entity_poly.entity_id
_entity_poly.type
_entity_poly.pdbx_seq_one_letter_code
_entity_poly.pdbx_strand_id
1 'polypeptide(L)'
;MSDGDQQLEDLFASLREVSKGADREEKSGESAEQDDNVLQLDHDKRDTERIFRDIEVGLKKLPKLDTGFDLLVTGCPEKVRPDGLLEDGTNVPTKRSVSDDWFTLPKPSDDKRRELQRDLLLIKHRAALDPKRHYKKDRWVVPDRFSVGTIVEDKTEFYSSRLTNKQRKPTILETMMADDASNKYFKRKYAEIQQQKMSGRRGHFKKTKDARRRF
;
A
#
# COMPACT_ATOMS: atom_id res chain seq x y z
N MET A 1 2.63 -37.95 30.95
CA MET A 1 4.06 -37.70 31.23
C MET A 1 4.75 -38.98 30.85
N SER A 2 5.62 -38.91 29.85
CA SER A 2 6.01 -40.05 29.02
C SER A 2 7.00 -40.95 29.78
N ASP A 3 6.84 -42.26 29.68
CA ASP A 3 7.70 -43.26 30.34
C ASP A 3 9.21 -43.09 30.02
N GLY A 4 9.53 -42.39 28.93
CA GLY A 4 10.91 -42.06 28.54
C GLY A 4 11.61 -41.02 29.43
N ASP A 5 10.86 -40.10 30.05
CA ASP A 5 11.46 -39.07 30.91
C ASP A 5 11.89 -39.68 32.26
N GLN A 6 11.13 -40.65 32.76
CA GLN A 6 11.45 -41.39 33.99
C GLN A 6 12.68 -42.28 33.82
N GLN A 7 12.83 -42.91 32.65
CA GLN A 7 14.00 -43.74 32.33
C GLN A 7 15.30 -42.93 32.27
N LEU A 8 15.24 -41.67 31.82
CA LEU A 8 16.39 -40.78 31.79
C LEU A 8 16.76 -40.28 33.19
N GLU A 9 15.77 -39.92 34.01
CA GLU A 9 16.00 -39.51 35.40
C GLU A 9 16.61 -40.64 36.24
N ASP A 10 16.15 -41.88 36.06
CA ASP A 10 16.73 -43.05 36.73
C ASP A 10 18.17 -43.36 36.27
N LEU A 11 18.47 -43.16 34.98
CA LEU A 11 19.83 -43.32 34.45
C LEU A 11 20.80 -42.29 35.04
N PHE A 12 20.38 -41.03 35.18
CA PHE A 12 21.20 -39.98 35.79
C PHE A 12 21.35 -40.16 37.31
N ALA A 13 20.32 -40.69 37.99
CA ALA A 13 20.42 -41.05 39.39
C ALA A 13 21.44 -42.17 39.63
N SER A 14 21.42 -43.22 38.79
CA SER A 14 22.39 -44.33 38.84
C SER A 14 23.83 -43.85 38.59
N LEU A 15 24.05 -42.98 37.60
CA LEU A 15 25.38 -42.44 37.31
C LEU A 15 25.94 -41.60 38.47
N ARG A 16 25.08 -40.90 39.21
CA ARG A 16 25.47 -40.11 40.39
C ARG A 16 25.84 -40.98 41.58
N GLU A 17 25.20 -42.14 41.76
CA GLU A 17 25.59 -43.10 42.81
C GLU A 17 26.95 -43.75 42.49
N VAL A 18 27.20 -44.10 41.24
CA VAL A 18 28.49 -44.65 40.80
C VAL A 18 29.61 -43.62 40.97
N SER A 19 29.37 -42.35 40.63
CA SER A 19 30.34 -41.28 40.87
C SER A 19 30.60 -41.06 42.37
N LYS A 20 29.60 -41.25 43.24
CA LYS A 20 29.75 -41.15 44.70
C LYS A 20 30.54 -42.32 45.31
N GLY A 21 30.60 -43.45 44.63
CA GLY A 21 31.39 -44.63 45.02
C GLY A 21 32.88 -44.48 44.69
N ALA A 22 33.22 -43.76 43.62
CA ALA A 22 34.60 -43.54 43.17
C ALA A 22 35.43 -42.69 44.15
N ASP A 23 34.79 -41.84 44.97
CA ASP A 23 35.48 -40.99 45.95
C ASP A 23 35.77 -41.68 47.30
N ARG A 24 35.38 -42.96 47.48
CA ARG A 24 35.50 -43.69 48.76
C ARG A 24 36.57 -44.79 48.81
N GLU A 25 37.25 -45.09 47.71
CA GLU A 25 38.32 -46.09 47.65
C GLU A 25 39.68 -45.47 47.30
N GLU A 26 40.14 -44.49 48.08
CA GLU A 26 41.58 -44.15 48.12
C GLU A 26 42.05 -44.01 49.58
N LYS A 27 42.00 -45.11 50.33
CA LYS A 27 42.85 -45.34 51.52
C LYS A 27 43.08 -46.83 51.78
N SER A 28 44.05 -47.40 51.09
CA SER A 28 44.92 -48.47 51.60
C SER A 28 46.04 -48.69 50.60
N GLY A 29 47.28 -48.45 51.02
CA GLY A 29 48.44 -48.79 50.20
C GLY A 29 48.77 -50.27 50.33
N GLU A 30 49.22 -50.88 49.24
CA GLU A 30 50.14 -52.00 49.31
C GLU A 30 50.95 -52.13 48.02
N SER A 31 52.22 -52.42 48.26
CA SER A 31 53.36 -52.58 47.37
C SER A 31 53.15 -53.65 46.30
N ALA A 32 53.45 -53.35 45.04
CA ALA A 32 53.92 -54.37 44.09
C ALA A 32 54.51 -53.73 42.83
N GLU A 33 55.77 -54.08 42.60
CA GLU A 33 56.45 -54.25 41.32
C GLU A 33 56.92 -53.01 40.56
N GLN A 34 58.22 -53.08 40.29
CA GLN A 34 59.08 -52.05 39.76
C GLN A 34 59.03 -52.20 38.24
N ASP A 35 58.22 -51.38 37.59
CA ASP A 35 58.21 -51.30 36.12
C ASP A 35 59.39 -50.45 35.65
N ASP A 36 60.36 -51.09 35.04
CA ASP A 36 61.63 -50.54 34.55
C ASP A 36 61.51 -49.60 33.33
N ASN A 37 60.40 -48.88 33.20
CA ASN A 37 60.23 -47.79 32.23
C ASN A 37 59.96 -46.45 32.92
N VAL A 38 60.69 -46.17 34.00
CA VAL A 38 60.84 -44.82 34.54
C VAL A 38 62.06 -44.18 33.89
N LEU A 39 61.83 -43.28 32.93
CA LEU A 39 62.84 -42.33 32.46
C LEU A 39 63.23 -41.44 33.64
N GLN A 40 64.34 -41.75 34.30
CA GLN A 40 65.00 -40.84 35.23
C GLN A 40 65.54 -39.65 34.43
N LEU A 41 64.77 -38.57 34.39
CA LEU A 41 65.22 -37.26 33.95
C LEU A 41 65.67 -36.49 35.18
N ASP A 42 66.93 -36.68 35.57
CA ASP A 42 67.68 -35.55 36.10
C ASP A 42 67.56 -34.45 35.06
N HIS A 43 67.03 -33.25 35.36
CA HIS A 43 67.25 -31.96 34.67
C HIS A 43 66.40 -30.85 35.33
N ASP A 44 66.93 -29.64 35.33
CA ASP A 44 66.37 -28.44 35.95
C ASP A 44 64.88 -28.21 35.63
N LYS A 45 64.06 -27.91 36.65
CA LYS A 45 62.60 -27.65 36.53
C LYS A 45 62.20 -26.62 35.45
N ARG A 46 63.15 -25.79 35.00
CA ARG A 46 62.94 -24.76 33.96
C ARG A 46 62.93 -25.32 32.55
N ASP A 47 63.64 -26.41 32.29
CA ASP A 47 63.75 -26.99 30.95
C ASP A 47 62.56 -27.92 30.66
N THR A 48 62.07 -28.62 31.68
CA THR A 48 60.84 -29.40 31.57
C THR A 48 59.63 -28.52 31.25
N GLU A 49 59.49 -27.34 31.87
CA GLU A 49 58.43 -26.38 31.56
C GLU A 49 58.49 -25.85 30.12
N ARG A 50 59.69 -25.65 29.57
CA ARG A 50 59.86 -25.23 28.16
C ARG A 50 59.45 -26.34 27.21
N ILE A 51 59.91 -27.55 27.47
CA ILE A 51 59.54 -28.74 26.69
C ILE A 51 58.02 -28.96 26.72
N PHE A 52 57.40 -28.83 27.90
CA PHE A 52 55.94 -28.94 28.02
C PHE A 52 55.19 -27.83 27.27
N ARG A 53 55.68 -26.58 27.28
CA ARG A 53 55.10 -25.51 26.45
C ARG A 53 55.23 -25.79 24.96
N ASP A 54 56.35 -26.32 24.52
CA ASP A 54 56.56 -26.68 23.11
C ASP A 54 55.62 -27.82 22.69
N ILE A 55 55.41 -28.81 23.57
CA ILE A 55 54.43 -29.89 23.38
C ILE A 55 53.00 -29.31 23.36
N GLU A 56 52.63 -28.40 24.26
CA GLU A 56 51.31 -27.76 24.26
C GLU A 56 51.04 -26.97 22.97
N VAL A 57 52.05 -26.22 22.49
CA VAL A 57 51.98 -25.52 21.22
C VAL A 57 51.85 -26.51 20.07
N GLY A 58 52.54 -27.65 20.14
CA GLY A 58 52.40 -28.77 19.20
C GLY A 58 50.97 -29.35 19.18
N LEU A 59 50.41 -29.65 20.34
CA LEU A 59 49.05 -30.20 20.48
C LEU A 59 47.97 -29.24 19.97
N LYS A 60 48.17 -27.92 20.15
CA LYS A 60 47.25 -26.90 19.61
C LYS A 60 47.32 -26.77 18.09
N LYS A 61 48.43 -27.14 17.47
CA LYS A 61 48.65 -27.10 16.01
C LYS A 61 48.18 -28.37 15.30
N LEU A 62 47.86 -29.44 16.03
CA LEU A 62 47.33 -30.65 15.42
C LEU A 62 45.96 -30.39 14.77
N PRO A 63 45.68 -31.01 13.61
CA PRO A 63 44.38 -30.90 12.97
C PRO A 63 43.33 -31.50 13.90
N LYS A 64 42.37 -30.68 14.29
CA LYS A 64 41.21 -31.13 15.07
C LYS A 64 40.25 -31.86 14.14
N LEU A 65 39.54 -32.85 14.68
CA LEU A 65 38.43 -33.48 13.97
C LEU A 65 37.29 -32.47 13.89
N ASP A 66 37.14 -31.84 12.73
CA ASP A 66 36.00 -30.97 12.45
C ASP A 66 34.83 -31.83 11.99
N THR A 67 33.88 -32.06 12.88
CA THR A 67 32.62 -32.70 12.54
C THR A 67 31.61 -31.60 12.26
N GLY A 68 31.15 -31.50 11.01
CA GLY A 68 30.11 -30.54 10.58
C GLY A 68 28.74 -30.73 11.24
N PHE A 69 28.64 -31.61 12.23
CA PHE A 69 27.47 -31.84 13.05
C PHE A 69 27.16 -30.65 13.97
N ASP A 70 28.17 -29.97 14.53
CA ASP A 70 27.96 -28.80 15.41
C ASP A 70 27.40 -27.59 14.64
N LEU A 71 27.74 -27.48 13.36
CA LEU A 71 27.20 -26.46 12.45
C LEU A 71 25.74 -26.73 12.07
N LEU A 72 25.25 -27.97 12.19
CA LEU A 72 23.85 -28.32 11.94
C LEU A 72 22.93 -27.95 13.12
N VAL A 73 23.46 -27.95 14.34
CA VAL A 73 22.70 -27.55 15.56
C VAL A 73 22.62 -26.02 15.68
N THR A 74 23.67 -25.32 15.26
CA THR A 74 23.76 -23.84 15.32
C THR A 74 23.34 -23.15 14.03
N GLY A 75 23.34 -23.86 12.91
CA GLY A 75 22.87 -23.38 11.62
C GLY A 75 21.36 -23.30 11.57
N CYS A 76 20.80 -22.17 12.00
CA CYS A 76 19.46 -21.78 11.56
C CYS A 76 19.46 -21.78 10.02
N PRO A 77 18.63 -22.59 9.35
CA PRO A 77 18.53 -22.51 7.90
C PRO A 77 17.97 -21.14 7.55
N GLU A 78 18.81 -20.26 7.04
CA GLU A 78 18.36 -19.02 6.43
C GLU A 78 17.57 -19.39 5.17
N LYS A 79 16.26 -19.56 5.34
CA LYS A 79 15.32 -19.65 4.23
C LYS A 79 15.25 -18.28 3.57
N VAL A 80 16.25 -17.95 2.76
CA VAL A 80 16.12 -16.86 1.80
C VAL A 80 15.13 -17.34 0.74
N ARG A 81 13.85 -16.97 0.91
CA ARG A 81 12.90 -17.02 -0.20
C ARG A 81 13.38 -15.97 -1.20
N PRO A 82 13.56 -16.29 -2.49
CA PRO A 82 13.96 -15.30 -3.47
C PRO A 82 12.72 -14.51 -3.92
N ASP A 83 12.03 -13.87 -2.98
CA ASP A 83 11.00 -12.91 -3.30
C ASP A 83 11.53 -11.57 -2.83
N GLY A 84 12.01 -10.76 -3.77
CA GLY A 84 12.36 -9.37 -3.52
C GLY A 84 11.13 -8.57 -3.07
N LEU A 85 10.79 -8.68 -1.79
CA LEU A 85 10.05 -7.69 -1.03
C LEU A 85 10.71 -7.63 0.33
N LEU A 86 11.55 -6.61 0.51
CA LEU A 86 11.90 -6.13 1.83
C LEU A 86 10.59 -5.71 2.51
N GLU A 87 10.09 -6.57 3.39
CA GLU A 87 9.08 -6.21 4.39
C GLU A 87 9.78 -5.32 5.42
N ASP A 88 10.02 -4.06 5.03
CA ASP A 88 10.35 -3.01 5.98
C ASP A 88 9.16 -2.85 6.92
N GLY A 89 9.38 -3.25 8.17
CA GLY A 89 8.47 -3.13 9.31
C GLY A 89 8.15 -1.68 9.67
N THR A 90 7.57 -0.94 8.75
CA THR A 90 6.62 0.11 9.07
C THR A 90 5.25 -0.42 8.71
N ASN A 91 4.53 -0.91 9.71
CA ASN A 91 3.07 -0.98 9.67
C ASN A 91 2.53 0.46 9.71
N VAL A 92 3.00 1.33 8.80
CA VAL A 92 2.21 2.49 8.41
C VAL A 92 1.11 1.86 7.59
N PRO A 93 -0.17 1.94 8.02
CA PRO A 93 -1.23 1.63 7.08
C PRO A 93 -1.00 2.59 5.92
N THR A 94 -0.49 2.08 4.79
CA THR A 94 -0.60 2.77 3.52
C THR A 94 -2.08 3.03 3.42
N LYS A 95 -2.48 4.28 3.74
CA LYS A 95 -3.86 4.72 3.64
C LYS A 95 -4.21 4.38 2.21
N ARG A 96 -4.97 3.30 2.01
CA ARG A 96 -5.50 2.93 0.70
C ARG A 96 -6.11 4.21 0.19
N SER A 97 -5.42 4.85 -0.74
CA SER A 97 -5.88 6.10 -1.27
C SER A 97 -7.26 5.78 -1.83
N VAL A 98 -8.29 6.57 -1.50
CA VAL A 98 -9.69 6.24 -1.87
C VAL A 98 -9.83 5.95 -3.38
N SER A 99 -8.86 6.39 -4.19
CA SER A 99 -8.62 6.03 -5.59
C SER A 99 -8.28 4.57 -5.92
N ASP A 100 -8.02 3.70 -4.96
CA ASP A 100 -7.63 2.28 -5.18
C ASP A 100 -8.84 1.33 -5.21
N ASP A 101 -10.01 1.80 -4.77
CA ASP A 101 -11.24 1.01 -4.82
C ASP A 101 -11.85 1.04 -6.24
N TRP A 102 -12.17 -0.15 -6.79
CA TRP A 102 -12.72 -0.34 -8.14
C TRP A 102 -13.94 0.55 -8.47
N PHE A 103 -14.76 0.86 -7.46
CA PHE A 103 -15.99 1.63 -7.63
C PHE A 103 -15.84 3.13 -7.33
N THR A 104 -14.66 3.57 -6.89
CA THR A 104 -14.45 4.99 -6.60
C THR A 104 -14.26 5.79 -7.88
N LEU A 105 -15.11 6.79 -8.09
CA LEU A 105 -14.93 7.73 -9.19
C LEU A 105 -13.66 8.60 -8.99
N PRO A 106 -12.92 8.87 -10.07
CA PRO A 106 -11.77 9.75 -10.02
C PRO A 106 -12.21 11.17 -9.65
N LYS A 107 -11.42 11.83 -8.80
CA LYS A 107 -11.59 13.26 -8.52
C LYS A 107 -10.98 14.04 -9.68
N PRO A 108 -11.74 14.88 -10.40
CA PRO A 108 -11.18 15.68 -11.48
C PRO A 108 -10.21 16.73 -10.93
N SER A 109 -9.12 16.98 -11.66
CA SER A 109 -8.23 18.11 -11.39
C SER A 109 -8.93 19.44 -11.65
N ASP A 110 -8.41 20.54 -11.07
CA ASP A 110 -9.00 21.88 -11.24
C ASP A 110 -9.08 22.30 -12.72
N ASP A 111 -8.07 21.94 -13.52
CA ASP A 111 -8.05 22.27 -14.95
C ASP A 111 -9.17 21.57 -15.72
N LYS A 112 -9.38 20.26 -15.49
CA LYS A 112 -10.51 19.53 -16.07
C LYS A 112 -11.85 20.10 -15.62
N ARG A 113 -11.93 20.52 -14.35
CA ARG A 113 -13.14 21.16 -13.81
C ARG A 113 -13.43 22.50 -14.50
N ARG A 114 -12.40 23.27 -14.88
CA ARG A 114 -12.53 24.54 -15.61
C ARG A 114 -13.12 24.32 -17.00
N GLU A 115 -12.66 23.29 -17.71
CA GLU A 115 -13.19 22.90 -19.03
C GLU A 115 -14.67 22.49 -18.93
N LEU A 116 -15.00 21.66 -17.93
CA LEU A 116 -16.34 21.09 -17.75
C LEU A 116 -17.31 22.03 -17.03
N GLN A 117 -16.83 23.17 -16.51
CA GLN A 117 -17.63 24.09 -15.70
C GLN A 117 -18.93 24.52 -16.40
N ARG A 118 -18.87 24.73 -17.72
CA ARG A 118 -20.02 25.19 -18.52
C ARG A 118 -21.11 24.11 -18.60
N ASP A 119 -20.70 22.87 -18.84
CA ASP A 119 -21.61 21.72 -18.92
C ASP A 119 -22.21 21.39 -17.55
N LEU A 120 -21.44 21.53 -16.47
CA LEU A 120 -21.96 21.37 -15.10
C LEU A 120 -23.01 22.45 -14.76
N LEU A 121 -22.78 23.70 -15.15
CA LEU A 121 -23.78 24.76 -15.02
C LEU A 121 -25.03 24.46 -15.85
N LEU A 122 -24.86 23.88 -17.03
CA LEU A 122 -25.97 23.50 -17.89
C LEU A 122 -26.85 22.43 -17.22
N ILE A 123 -26.24 21.40 -16.64
CA ILE A 123 -26.95 20.35 -15.87
C ILE A 123 -27.68 20.97 -14.67
N LYS A 124 -27.03 21.87 -13.94
CA LYS A 124 -27.64 22.61 -12.83
C LYS A 124 -28.90 23.38 -13.28
N HIS A 125 -28.86 23.97 -14.46
CA HIS A 125 -29.93 24.79 -15.02
C HIS A 125 -30.85 24.04 -16.00
N ARG A 126 -30.83 22.69 -15.99
CA ARG A 126 -31.59 21.83 -16.93
C ARG A 126 -33.08 22.17 -17.05
N ALA A 127 -33.70 22.68 -15.98
CA ALA A 127 -35.11 23.04 -15.95
C ALA A 127 -35.48 24.26 -16.82
N ALA A 128 -34.51 25.07 -17.23
CA ALA A 128 -34.74 26.27 -18.05
C ALA A 128 -34.39 26.05 -19.53
N LEU A 129 -33.90 24.87 -19.91
CA LEU A 129 -33.39 24.61 -21.26
C LEU A 129 -34.53 24.36 -22.25
N ASP A 130 -35.41 23.43 -21.93
CA ASP A 130 -36.55 23.08 -22.77
C ASP A 130 -37.86 23.47 -22.05
N PRO A 131 -38.69 24.36 -22.62
CA PRO A 131 -39.96 24.77 -22.02
C PRO A 131 -40.95 23.63 -21.84
N LYS A 132 -40.77 22.49 -22.53
CA LYS A 132 -41.65 21.32 -22.43
C LYS A 132 -41.16 20.29 -21.42
N ARG A 133 -39.89 20.37 -20.96
CA ARG A 133 -39.31 19.41 -20.02
C ARG A 133 -39.29 19.99 -18.62
N HIS A 134 -40.19 19.48 -17.78
CA HIS A 134 -40.26 19.82 -16.36
C HIS A 134 -39.59 18.73 -15.53
N TYR A 135 -38.43 19.04 -14.96
CA TYR A 135 -37.72 18.14 -14.04
C TYR A 135 -38.25 18.29 -12.61
N LYS A 136 -38.06 17.23 -11.81
CA LYS A 136 -38.25 17.33 -10.35
C LYS A 136 -37.36 18.44 -9.79
N LYS A 137 -37.92 19.24 -8.89
CA LYS A 137 -37.19 20.32 -8.20
C LYS A 137 -36.11 19.70 -7.33
N ASP A 138 -34.86 19.97 -7.67
CA ASP A 138 -33.69 19.49 -6.97
C ASP A 138 -32.63 20.60 -6.92
N ARG A 139 -31.88 20.68 -5.82
CA ARG A 139 -30.78 21.63 -5.67
C ARG A 139 -29.48 20.92 -6.01
N TRP A 140 -29.30 20.66 -7.30
CA TRP A 140 -28.09 20.01 -7.78
C TRP A 140 -26.86 20.89 -7.53
N VAL A 141 -25.90 20.34 -6.79
CA VAL A 141 -24.58 20.89 -6.52
C VAL A 141 -23.56 20.02 -7.23
N VAL A 142 -22.49 20.62 -7.77
CA VAL A 142 -21.43 19.88 -8.42
C VAL A 142 -20.80 18.90 -7.42
N PRO A 143 -20.84 17.58 -7.68
CA PRO A 143 -20.23 16.58 -6.80
C PRO A 143 -18.71 16.73 -6.72
N ASP A 144 -18.10 16.24 -5.63
CA ASP A 144 -16.63 16.26 -5.47
C ASP A 144 -15.92 15.33 -6.46
N ARG A 145 -16.52 14.18 -6.74
CA ARG A 145 -16.02 13.17 -7.68
C ARG A 145 -17.06 12.94 -8.75
N PHE A 146 -16.66 13.05 -10.01
CA PHE A 146 -17.51 12.77 -11.16
C PHE A 146 -16.65 12.40 -12.36
N SER A 147 -17.23 11.64 -13.27
CA SER A 147 -16.65 11.33 -14.58
C SER A 147 -17.60 11.78 -15.68
N VAL A 148 -17.05 12.09 -16.85
CA VAL A 148 -17.81 12.38 -18.06
C VAL A 148 -17.71 11.15 -18.96
N GLY A 149 -18.84 10.62 -19.37
CA GLY A 149 -18.94 9.46 -20.26
C GLY A 149 -19.73 9.80 -21.52
N THR A 150 -19.49 9.02 -22.58
CA THR A 150 -20.27 9.06 -23.81
C THR A 150 -21.14 7.82 -23.89
N ILE A 151 -22.40 7.97 -24.31
CA ILE A 151 -23.31 6.84 -24.48
C ILE A 151 -22.86 6.04 -25.71
N VAL A 152 -22.59 4.75 -25.52
CA VAL A 152 -22.29 3.80 -26.59
C VAL A 152 -23.59 3.13 -27.01
N GLU A 153 -24.12 3.55 -28.15
CA GLU A 153 -25.33 2.98 -28.75
C GLU A 153 -25.05 1.57 -29.30
N ASP A 154 -25.99 0.64 -29.10
CA ASP A 154 -25.91 -0.71 -29.65
C ASP A 154 -26.16 -0.71 -31.17
N LYS A 155 -25.72 -1.77 -31.85
CA LYS A 155 -25.92 -1.98 -33.29
C LYS A 155 -27.33 -2.49 -33.63
N THR A 156 -28.22 -2.62 -32.66
CA THR A 156 -29.59 -3.11 -32.85
C THR A 156 -30.57 -2.00 -33.26
N GLU A 157 -30.36 -0.76 -32.81
CA GLU A 157 -31.22 0.39 -33.14
C GLU A 157 -30.48 1.46 -33.96
N PHE A 158 -30.86 1.64 -35.23
CA PHE A 158 -30.16 2.56 -36.14
C PHE A 158 -30.82 3.93 -36.34
N TYR A 159 -32.16 4.01 -36.26
CA TYR A 159 -32.89 5.19 -36.75
C TYR A 159 -33.65 5.97 -35.67
N SER A 160 -33.77 5.46 -34.46
CA SER A 160 -34.57 6.08 -33.39
C SER A 160 -33.71 6.92 -32.44
N SER A 161 -32.85 6.24 -31.68
CA SER A 161 -32.04 6.81 -30.61
C SER A 161 -30.66 7.26 -31.07
N ARG A 162 -30.20 6.76 -32.21
CA ARG A 162 -28.83 6.88 -32.69
C ARG A 162 -28.51 8.21 -33.36
N LEU A 163 -27.46 8.88 -32.87
CA LEU A 163 -26.94 10.09 -33.51
C LEU A 163 -25.99 9.76 -34.66
N THR A 164 -26.16 10.50 -35.77
CA THR A 164 -25.19 10.46 -36.90
C THR A 164 -23.85 11.05 -36.48
N ASN A 165 -22.76 10.66 -37.15
CA ASN A 165 -21.41 11.14 -36.80
C ASN A 165 -21.29 12.67 -36.83
N LYS A 166 -22.07 13.35 -37.69
CA LYS A 166 -22.07 14.82 -37.79
C LYS A 166 -22.75 15.51 -36.59
N GLN A 167 -23.73 14.84 -36.00
CA GLN A 167 -24.49 15.34 -34.84
C GLN A 167 -23.79 15.04 -33.52
N ARG A 168 -22.86 14.07 -33.50
CA ARG A 168 -22.07 13.72 -32.32
C ARG A 168 -21.09 14.85 -32.00
N LYS A 169 -21.28 15.49 -30.85
CA LYS A 169 -20.43 16.58 -30.36
C LYS A 169 -19.70 16.18 -29.08
N PRO A 170 -18.52 16.75 -28.80
CA PRO A 170 -17.73 16.44 -27.61
C PRO A 170 -18.38 16.91 -26.30
N THR A 171 -19.18 17.98 -26.34
CA THR A 171 -19.78 18.59 -25.14
C THR A 171 -21.31 18.71 -25.25
N ILE A 172 -21.96 18.78 -24.09
CA ILE A 172 -23.42 18.96 -24.03
C ILE A 172 -23.77 20.37 -24.52
N LEU A 173 -22.95 21.37 -24.16
CA LEU A 173 -23.12 22.73 -24.63
C LEU A 173 -23.07 22.82 -26.16
N GLU A 174 -22.10 22.18 -26.82
CA GLU A 174 -21.99 22.23 -28.28
C GLU A 174 -23.18 21.55 -28.96
N THR A 175 -23.66 20.43 -28.41
CA THR A 175 -24.88 19.76 -28.89
C THR A 175 -26.08 20.71 -28.83
N MET A 176 -26.22 21.44 -27.73
CA MET A 176 -27.30 22.40 -27.54
C MET A 176 -27.18 23.63 -28.45
N MET A 177 -25.94 24.12 -28.68
CA MET A 177 -25.70 25.23 -29.61
C MET A 177 -25.96 24.84 -31.07
N ALA A 178 -25.82 23.56 -31.42
CA ALA A 178 -26.16 23.05 -32.74
C ALA A 178 -27.67 22.90 -32.97
N ASP A 179 -28.50 22.93 -31.92
CA ASP A 179 -29.96 22.85 -32.04
C ASP A 179 -30.61 24.22 -32.32
N ASP A 180 -31.09 24.38 -33.55
CA ASP A 180 -31.75 25.61 -34.00
C ASP A 180 -33.05 25.92 -33.25
N ALA A 181 -33.80 24.89 -32.83
CA ALA A 181 -35.08 25.10 -32.14
C ALA A 181 -34.84 25.71 -30.75
N SER A 182 -33.89 25.14 -30.00
CA SER A 182 -33.43 25.67 -28.73
C SER A 182 -32.87 27.08 -28.85
N ASN A 183 -32.03 27.35 -29.86
CA ASN A 183 -31.47 28.69 -30.10
C ASN A 183 -32.54 29.75 -30.34
N LYS A 184 -33.56 29.46 -31.16
CA LYS A 184 -34.70 30.37 -31.39
C LYS A 184 -35.46 30.66 -30.10
N TYR A 185 -35.71 29.63 -29.28
CA TYR A 185 -36.36 29.79 -28.00
C TYR A 185 -35.56 30.67 -27.04
N PHE A 186 -34.26 30.39 -26.86
CA PHE A 186 -33.40 31.18 -25.97
C PHE A 186 -33.29 32.63 -26.42
N LYS A 187 -33.11 32.88 -27.72
CA LYS A 187 -33.04 34.24 -28.26
C LYS A 187 -34.33 35.02 -27.97
N ARG A 188 -35.49 34.42 -28.23
CA ARG A 188 -36.80 35.01 -27.95
C ARG A 188 -36.98 35.29 -26.46
N LYS A 189 -36.76 34.29 -25.60
CA LYS A 189 -37.00 34.42 -24.16
C LYS A 189 -36.01 35.37 -23.50
N TYR A 190 -34.75 35.37 -23.95
CA TYR A 190 -33.76 36.33 -23.51
C TYR A 190 -34.18 37.76 -23.86
N ALA A 191 -34.62 38.02 -25.08
CA ALA A 191 -35.07 39.35 -25.49
C ALA A 191 -36.27 39.84 -24.65
N GLU A 192 -37.25 38.96 -24.39
CA GLU A 192 -38.39 39.25 -23.52
C GLU A 192 -37.94 39.62 -22.09
N ILE A 193 -37.06 38.80 -21.49
CA ILE A 193 -36.51 39.06 -20.15
C ILE A 193 -35.71 40.36 -20.13
N GLN A 194 -34.93 40.65 -21.17
CA GLN A 194 -34.17 41.89 -21.28
C GLN A 194 -35.09 43.11 -21.37
N GLN A 195 -36.14 43.05 -22.19
CA GLN A 195 -37.14 44.12 -22.26
C GLN A 195 -37.81 44.35 -20.91
N GLN A 196 -38.22 43.28 -20.23
CA GLN A 196 -38.82 43.36 -18.90
C GLN A 196 -37.85 43.97 -17.87
N LYS A 197 -36.58 43.55 -17.85
CA LYS A 197 -35.55 44.06 -16.92
C LYS A 197 -35.11 45.49 -17.23
N MET A 198 -35.18 45.92 -18.48
CA MET A 198 -34.86 47.28 -18.92
C MET A 198 -36.03 48.25 -18.76
N SER A 199 -37.26 47.76 -18.62
CA SER A 199 -38.44 48.58 -18.38
C SER A 199 -38.27 49.44 -17.12
N GLY A 200 -38.69 50.72 -17.20
CA GLY A 200 -38.62 51.67 -16.09
C GLY A 200 -37.21 52.10 -15.64
N ARG A 201 -36.14 51.58 -16.26
CA ARG A 201 -34.76 51.89 -15.88
C ARG A 201 -34.29 53.22 -16.49
N ARG A 202 -32.99 53.52 -16.35
CA ARG A 202 -32.37 54.78 -16.79
C ARG A 202 -32.69 55.17 -18.24
N GLY A 203 -32.84 54.21 -19.15
CA GLY A 203 -33.25 54.46 -20.54
C GLY A 203 -34.66 55.08 -20.65
N HIS A 204 -35.62 54.60 -19.86
CA HIS A 204 -36.96 55.17 -19.79
C HIS A 204 -36.92 56.58 -19.18
N PHE A 205 -36.24 56.75 -18.05
CA PHE A 205 -36.10 58.06 -17.39
C PHE A 205 -35.46 59.12 -18.31
N LYS A 206 -34.39 58.77 -19.03
CA LYS A 206 -33.73 59.67 -19.97
C LYS A 206 -34.68 60.09 -21.10
N LYS A 207 -35.42 59.15 -21.70
CA LYS A 207 -36.43 59.44 -22.73
C LYS A 207 -37.51 60.41 -22.22
N THR A 208 -38.01 60.21 -21.01
CA THR A 208 -39.01 61.10 -20.41
C THR A 208 -38.43 62.50 -20.15
N LYS A 209 -37.19 62.60 -19.67
CA LYS A 209 -36.51 63.88 -19.46
C LYS A 209 -36.26 64.63 -20.79
N ASP A 210 -35.80 63.91 -21.81
CA ASP A 210 -35.57 64.46 -23.14
C ASP A 210 -36.88 64.95 -23.78
N ALA A 211 -37.98 64.22 -23.59
CA ALA A 211 -39.31 64.65 -24.04
C ALA A 211 -39.78 65.92 -23.32
N ARG A 212 -39.53 66.04 -22.00
CA ARG A 212 -39.86 67.26 -21.22
C ARG A 212 -39.03 68.48 -21.61
N ARG A 213 -37.80 68.29 -22.08
CA ARG A 213 -36.90 69.40 -22.50
C ARG A 213 -37.23 69.93 -23.91
N ARG A 214 -37.97 69.15 -24.71
CA ARG A 214 -38.34 69.52 -26.09
C ARG A 214 -39.52 70.48 -26.15
N PHE A 215 -40.25 70.66 -25.05
CA PHE A 215 -41.25 71.70 -24.84
C PHE A 215 -40.65 72.79 -23.95
#